data_AF-A0A7K0IB20-F1
#
_entry.id   AF-A0A7K0IB20-F1
#
_cell.length_a   1.000
_cell.length_b   1.000
_cell.length_c   1.000
_cell.angle_alpha   90.00
_cell.angle_beta   90.00
_cell.angle_gamma   90.00
#
_symmetry.space_group_name_H-M   'P 1'
#
loop_
_entity.id
_entity.type
_entity.pdbx_description
1 polymer ?
#
loop_
_entity_poly.entity_id
_entity_poly.type
_entity_poly.pdbx_seq_one_letter_code
_entity_poly.pdbx_strand_id
1 'polypeptide(L)'
;MDLQLMKLRKMAGYRNRDDFAEKLGVNKYTYRSWESGTAMMSLEQAYNVTEVLGCTLDELCGRKPVRSFADPDQAALNGYYESMNERGRSALVESARLMSDGDSVRIEKDGAAHVGISSAMGA
;
A
#
# COMPACT_ATOMS: atom_id res chain seq x y z
N MET A 1 -9.43 -2.00 -17.58
CA MET A 1 -8.69 -2.04 -16.30
C MET A 1 -7.36 -2.71 -16.60
N ASP A 2 -6.23 -2.11 -16.25
CA ASP A 2 -4.90 -2.64 -16.56
C ASP A 2 -4.33 -3.38 -15.34
N LEU A 3 -4.65 -4.67 -15.22
CA LEU A 3 -4.20 -5.49 -14.11
C LEU A 3 -2.69 -5.72 -14.17
N GLN A 4 -1.99 -5.45 -13.07
CA GLN A 4 -0.53 -5.58 -12.97
C GLN A 4 -0.08 -7.02 -12.65
N LEU A 5 -0.95 -8.01 -12.86
CA LEU A 5 -0.72 -9.43 -12.52
C LEU A 5 0.60 -9.97 -13.04
N MET A 6 0.88 -9.80 -14.33
CA MET A 6 2.12 -10.31 -14.94
C MET A 6 3.36 -9.68 -14.29
N LYS A 7 3.31 -8.37 -14.02
CA LYS A 7 4.42 -7.64 -13.41
C LYS A 7 4.64 -8.11 -11.98
N LEU A 8 3.59 -8.14 -11.16
CA LEU A 8 3.64 -8.52 -9.75
C LEU A 8 4.03 -9.98 -9.56
N ARG A 9 3.51 -10.90 -10.39
CA ARG A 9 3.92 -12.30 -10.38
C ARG A 9 5.42 -12.46 -10.60
N LYS A 10 5.98 -11.77 -11.61
CA LYS A 10 7.42 -11.81 -11.89
C LYS A 10 8.24 -11.23 -10.74
N MET A 11 7.77 -10.15 -10.12
CA MET A 11 8.42 -9.55 -8.95
C MET A 11 8.41 -10.50 -7.74
N ALA A 12 7.34 -11.29 -7.57
CA ALA A 12 7.24 -12.32 -6.55
C ALA A 12 8.08 -13.59 -6.87
N GLY A 13 8.84 -13.61 -7.97
CA GLY A 13 9.77 -14.70 -8.31
C GLY A 13 9.18 -15.83 -9.16
N TYR A 14 7.89 -15.77 -9.51
CA TYR A 14 7.25 -16.79 -10.36
C TYR A 14 7.53 -16.53 -11.83
N ARG A 15 8.32 -17.41 -12.47
CA ARG A 15 8.73 -17.24 -13.87
C ARG A 15 7.62 -17.59 -14.85
N ASN A 16 6.85 -18.64 -14.57
CA ASN A 16 5.74 -19.07 -15.42
C ASN A 16 4.37 -18.83 -14.73
N ARG A 17 3.30 -18.94 -15.52
CA ARG A 17 1.91 -18.74 -15.08
C ARG A 17 1.36 -19.94 -14.32
N ASP A 18 1.79 -21.14 -14.71
CA ASP A 18 1.24 -22.40 -14.22
C ASP A 18 1.67 -22.65 -12.76
N ASP A 19 2.93 -22.39 -12.41
CA ASP A 19 3.46 -22.43 -11.04
C ASP A 19 2.69 -21.49 -10.12
N PHE A 20 2.37 -20.29 -10.62
CA PHE A 20 1.61 -19.33 -9.82
C PHE A 20 0.14 -19.73 -9.68
N ALA A 21 -0.46 -20.27 -10.74
CA ALA A 21 -1.82 -20.80 -10.69
C ALA A 21 -1.93 -21.97 -9.69
N GLU A 22 -0.94 -22.87 -9.67
CA GLU A 22 -0.84 -23.96 -8.70
C GLU A 22 -0.70 -23.42 -7.27
N LYS A 23 0.20 -22.45 -7.05
CA LYS A 23 0.35 -21.81 -5.74
C LYS A 23 -0.95 -21.15 -5.25
N LEU A 24 -1.68 -20.51 -6.17
CA LEU A 24 -2.94 -19.84 -5.90
C LEU A 24 -4.12 -20.83 -5.76
N GLY A 25 -3.95 -22.09 -6.16
CA GLY A 25 -5.00 -23.11 -6.14
C GLY A 25 -6.08 -22.91 -7.21
N VAL A 26 -5.74 -22.28 -8.34
CA VAL A 26 -6.69 -22.01 -9.44
C VAL A 26 -6.30 -22.75 -10.72
N ASN A 27 -7.28 -22.96 -11.59
CA ASN A 27 -7.02 -23.55 -12.89
C ASN A 27 -6.06 -22.67 -13.72
N LYS A 28 -5.03 -23.27 -14.34
CA LYS A 28 -4.04 -22.56 -15.17
C LYS A 28 -4.64 -21.73 -16.30
N TYR A 29 -5.72 -22.21 -16.94
CA TYR A 29 -6.40 -21.47 -18.00
C TYR A 29 -7.14 -20.25 -17.46
N THR A 30 -7.70 -20.37 -16.25
CA THR A 30 -8.32 -19.26 -15.53
C THR A 30 -7.29 -18.19 -15.17
N TYR A 31 -6.14 -18.57 -14.60
CA TYR A 31 -5.10 -17.58 -14.31
C TYR A 31 -4.56 -16.92 -15.60
N ARG A 32 -4.37 -17.72 -16.66
CA ARG A 32 -3.94 -17.21 -17.96
C ARG A 32 -4.92 -16.19 -18.53
N SER A 33 -6.23 -16.42 -18.42
CA SER A 33 -7.25 -15.51 -18.95
C SER A 33 -7.27 -14.17 -18.20
N TRP A 34 -6.98 -14.18 -16.90
CA TRP A 34 -6.81 -12.96 -16.11
C TRP A 34 -5.61 -12.13 -16.56
N GLU A 35 -4.43 -12.75 -16.72
CA GLU A 35 -3.25 -12.04 -17.22
C GLU A 35 -3.41 -11.51 -18.64
N SER A 36 -4.19 -12.18 -19.50
CA SER A 36 -4.49 -11.68 -20.85
C SER A 36 -5.67 -10.70 -20.90
N GLY A 37 -6.35 -10.46 -19.78
CA GLY A 37 -7.52 -9.58 -19.72
C GLY A 37 -8.75 -10.11 -20.47
N THR A 38 -8.81 -11.42 -20.77
CA THR A 38 -9.93 -12.04 -21.49
C THR A 38 -11.05 -12.49 -20.56
N ALA A 39 -10.79 -12.56 -19.25
CA ALA A 39 -11.80 -12.80 -18.22
C ALA A 39 -11.57 -11.87 -17.03
N MET A 40 -12.67 -11.51 -16.37
CA MET A 40 -12.65 -10.75 -15.12
C MET A 40 -12.49 -11.68 -13.92
N MET A 41 -11.84 -11.19 -12.88
CA MET A 41 -11.80 -11.85 -11.56
C MET A 41 -12.97 -11.38 -10.70
N SER A 42 -13.45 -12.25 -9.81
CA SER A 42 -14.26 -11.80 -8.67
C SER A 42 -13.39 -11.02 -7.67
N LEU A 43 -14.03 -10.26 -6.78
CA LEU A 43 -13.31 -9.55 -5.71
C LEU A 43 -12.55 -10.52 -4.79
N GLU A 44 -13.15 -11.67 -4.46
CA GLU A 44 -12.50 -12.72 -3.66
C GLU A 44 -11.26 -13.29 -4.35
N GLN A 45 -11.33 -13.54 -5.66
CA GLN A 45 -10.17 -13.98 -6.44
C GLN A 45 -9.06 -12.93 -6.46
N ALA A 46 -9.43 -11.65 -6.62
CA ALA A 46 -8.47 -10.55 -6.54
C ALA A 46 -7.79 -10.48 -5.16
N TYR A 47 -8.57 -10.65 -4.09
CA TYR A 47 -8.06 -10.67 -2.72
C TYR A 47 -7.09 -11.83 -2.48
N ASN A 48 -7.44 -13.03 -2.93
CA ASN A 48 -6.55 -14.19 -2.76
C ASN A 48 -5.23 -14.02 -3.53
N VAL A 49 -5.28 -13.40 -4.72
CA VAL A 49 -4.07 -13.03 -5.46
C VAL A 49 -3.20 -12.07 -4.65
N THR A 50 -3.79 -11.05 -4.03
CA THR A 50 -3.04 -10.07 -3.22
C THR A 50 -2.32 -10.71 -2.04
N GLU A 51 -2.98 -11.66 -1.37
CA GLU A 51 -2.38 -12.40 -0.24
C GLU A 51 -1.17 -13.23 -0.67
N VAL A 52 -1.25 -13.89 -1.83
CA VAL A 52 -0.13 -14.70 -2.35
C VAL A 52 1.01 -13.83 -2.88
N LEU A 53 0.71 -12.70 -3.51
CA LEU A 53 1.72 -11.79 -4.07
C LEU A 53 2.31 -10.82 -3.04
N GLY A 54 1.67 -10.67 -1.87
CA GLY A 54 2.09 -9.70 -0.86
C GLY A 54 1.94 -8.25 -1.33
N CYS A 55 0.88 -7.94 -2.07
CA CYS A 55 0.59 -6.59 -2.56
C CYS A 55 -0.83 -6.14 -2.17
N THR A 56 -1.16 -4.87 -2.39
CA THR A 56 -2.50 -4.33 -2.17
C THR A 56 -3.39 -4.48 -3.41
N LEU A 57 -4.72 -4.34 -3.25
CA LEU A 57 -5.66 -4.30 -4.38
C LEU A 57 -5.44 -3.10 -5.30
N ASP A 58 -5.03 -1.96 -4.75
CA ASP A 58 -4.68 -0.77 -5.54
C ASP A 58 -3.45 -1.06 -6.42
N GLU A 59 -2.40 -1.66 -5.85
CA GLU A 59 -1.21 -2.08 -6.61
C GLU A 59 -1.55 -3.13 -7.68
N LEU A 60 -2.40 -4.10 -7.35
CA LEU A 60 -2.88 -5.11 -8.30
C LEU A 60 -3.62 -4.48 -9.49
N CYS A 61 -4.42 -3.45 -9.24
CA CYS A 61 -5.13 -2.69 -10.27
C CYS A 61 -4.26 -1.66 -10.99
N GLY A 62 -2.98 -1.51 -10.61
CA GLY A 62 -2.11 -0.45 -11.12
C GLY A 62 -2.54 0.95 -10.69
N ARG A 63 -3.42 1.05 -9.70
CA ARG A 63 -3.90 2.30 -9.15
C ARG A 63 -2.87 2.82 -8.17
N LYS A 64 -2.36 4.03 -8.42
CA LYS A 64 -1.68 4.78 -7.38
C LYS A 64 -2.75 5.36 -6.46
N PRO A 65 -2.71 5.07 -5.15
CA PRO A 65 -3.67 5.67 -4.23
C PRO A 65 -3.52 7.18 -4.31
N VAL A 66 -4.57 7.87 -4.76
CA VAL A 66 -4.63 9.32 -4.65
C VAL A 66 -4.90 9.61 -3.19
N ARG A 67 -3.83 9.91 -2.43
CA ARG A 67 -3.96 10.39 -1.06
C ARG A 67 -4.45 11.83 -1.11
N SER A 68 -5.77 11.98 -1.15
CA SER A 68 -6.42 13.28 -0.99
C SER A 68 -6.81 13.45 0.48
N PHE A 69 -6.46 14.59 1.04
CA PHE A 69 -6.86 14.97 2.39
C PHE A 69 -7.99 16.01 2.28
N ALA A 70 -9.08 15.80 3.03
CA ALA A 70 -10.23 16.70 3.01
C ALA A 70 -9.89 18.07 3.61
N ASP A 71 -8.97 18.08 4.58
CA ASP A 71 -8.44 19.29 5.18
C ASP A 71 -7.39 19.93 4.23
N PRO A 72 -7.62 21.19 3.79
CA PRO A 72 -6.69 21.89 2.90
C PRO A 72 -5.28 22.06 3.46
N ASP A 73 -5.15 22.26 4.77
CA ASP A 73 -3.86 22.45 5.44
C ASP A 73 -3.11 21.11 5.50
N GLN A 74 -3.81 20.02 5.76
CA GLN A 74 -3.23 18.68 5.66
C GLN A 74 -2.80 18.36 4.23
N ALA A 75 -3.60 18.69 3.22
CA ALA A 75 -3.24 18.49 1.82
C ALA A 75 -2.00 19.30 1.43
N ALA A 76 -1.93 20.57 1.83
CA ALA A 76 -0.78 21.44 1.60
C ALA A 76 0.49 20.90 2.27
N LEU A 77 0.40 20.47 3.54
CA LEU A 77 1.52 19.88 4.27
C LEU A 77 2.11 18.67 3.55
N ASN A 78 1.26 17.78 3.04
CA ASN A 78 1.71 16.61 2.28
C ASN A 78 2.35 17.01 0.95
N GLY A 79 1.78 17.99 0.23
CA GLY A 79 2.37 18.52 -1.00
C GLY A 79 3.76 19.12 -0.77
N TYR A 80 3.94 19.87 0.32
CA TYR A 80 5.26 20.38 0.72
C TYR A 80 6.23 19.25 1.02
N TYR A 81 5.83 18.25 1.81
CA TYR A 81 6.67 17.10 2.14
C TYR A 81 7.14 16.35 0.90
N GLU A 82 6.25 16.09 -0.06
CA GLU A 82 6.60 15.41 -1.31
C GLU A 82 7.63 16.21 -2.13
N SER A 83 7.57 17.54 -2.12
CA SER A 83 8.51 18.43 -2.83
C SER A 83 9.90 18.55 -2.19
N MET A 84 10.04 18.19 -0.91
CA MET A 84 11.28 18.36 -0.16
C MET A 84 12.29 17.24 -0.44
N ASN A 85 13.58 17.57 -0.30
CA ASN A 85 14.66 16.59 -0.19
C ASN A 85 14.67 15.90 1.20
N GLU A 86 15.50 14.89 1.36
CA GLU A 86 15.59 14.08 2.59
C GLU A 86 15.85 14.90 3.86
N ARG A 87 16.72 15.92 3.76
CA ARG A 87 17.02 16.84 4.88
C ARG A 87 15.79 17.65 5.29
N GLY A 88 15.06 18.21 4.31
CA GLY A 88 13.84 18.98 4.56
C GLY A 88 12.74 18.13 5.16
N ARG A 89 12.53 16.92 4.62
CA ARG A 89 11.56 15.94 5.15
C ARG A 89 11.87 15.58 6.60
N SER A 90 13.13 15.30 6.91
CA SER A 90 13.55 14.96 8.28
C SER A 90 13.30 16.11 9.26
N ALA A 91 13.60 17.36 8.87
CA ALA A 91 13.37 18.53 9.71
C ALA A 91 11.87 18.80 9.93
N LEU A 92 11.03 18.61 8.91
CA LEU A 92 9.58 18.78 9.02
C LEU A 92 8.97 17.76 9.99
N VAL A 93 9.38 16.49 9.88
CA VAL A 93 8.90 15.41 10.76
C VAL A 93 9.30 15.67 12.21
N GLU A 94 10.54 16.09 12.46
CA GLU A 94 11.00 16.40 13.82
C GLU A 94 10.23 17.58 14.42
N SER A 95 9.99 18.62 13.63
CA SER A 95 9.20 19.78 14.08
C SER A 95 7.75 19.38 14.40
N ALA A 96 7.12 18.60 13.52
CA ALA A 96 5.77 18.09 13.74
C ALA A 96 5.69 17.20 14.99
N ARG A 97 6.69 16.35 15.21
CA ARG A 97 6.80 15.52 16.42
C ARG A 97 6.83 16.39 17.68
N LEU A 98 7.74 17.38 17.74
CA LEU A 98 7.86 18.29 18.89
C LEU A 98 6.54 19.04 19.16
N MET A 99 5.85 19.50 18.11
CA MET A 99 4.56 20.17 18.23
C MET A 99 3.44 19.24 18.68
N SER A 100 3.50 17.95 18.33
CA SER A 100 2.52 16.94 18.73
C SER A 100 2.70 16.40 20.15
N ASP A 101 3.92 16.46 20.69
CA ASP A 101 4.27 15.93 22.02
C ASP A 101 3.95 16.89 23.18
N GLY A 102 3.57 18.13 22.89
CA GLY A 102 3.14 19.11 23.90
C GLY A 102 1.77 18.78 24.50
N ASP A 103 1.67 18.76 25.83
CA ASP A 103 0.43 18.47 26.58
C ASP A 103 -0.75 19.37 26.20
N SER A 104 -0.51 20.56 25.64
CA SER A 104 -1.54 21.52 25.21
C SER A 104 -2.13 21.28 23.81
N VAL A 105 -1.57 20.33 23.03
CA VAL A 105 -1.99 20.04 21.63
C VAL A 105 -2.57 18.62 21.49
N ARG A 106 -2.49 17.80 22.54
CA ARG A 106 -3.17 16.51 22.62
C ARG A 106 -4.68 16.75 22.71
N ILE A 107 -5.38 16.64 21.59
CA ILE A 107 -6.82 16.43 21.60
C ILE A 107 -7.02 15.10 22.34
N GLU A 108 -7.61 15.13 23.55
CA GLU A 108 -8.19 13.94 24.18
C GLU A 108 -9.22 13.37 23.20
N LYS A 109 -8.76 12.46 22.35
CA LYS A 109 -9.63 11.67 21.50
C LYS A 109 -10.02 10.46 22.35
N ASP A 110 -11.17 10.56 23.01
CA ASP A 110 -11.89 9.38 23.52
C ASP A 110 -11.94 8.33 22.40
N GLY A 111 -11.07 7.33 22.49
CA GLY A 111 -10.90 6.34 21.44
C GLY A 111 -9.57 5.61 21.51
N ALA A 112 -9.55 4.54 22.32
CA ALA A 112 -8.62 3.42 22.34
C ALA A 112 -7.14 3.71 21.97
N ALA A 113 -6.28 3.61 22.99
CA ALA A 113 -4.82 3.61 22.92
C ALA A 113 -4.28 3.12 21.56
N HIS A 114 -3.79 4.06 20.75
CA HIS A 114 -2.97 3.71 19.59
C HIS A 114 -1.67 3.12 20.15
N VAL A 115 -1.51 1.80 20.01
CA VAL A 115 -0.27 1.09 20.30
C VAL A 115 0.84 1.84 19.56
N GLY A 116 1.78 2.39 20.34
CA GLY A 116 2.95 3.07 19.80
C GLY A 116 3.64 2.16 18.80
N ILE A 117 4.06 2.72 17.67
CA ILE A 117 4.91 2.01 16.72
C ILE A 117 6.20 1.71 17.48
N SER A 118 6.30 0.47 17.97
CA SER A 118 7.49 -0.07 18.60
C SER A 118 8.63 0.03 17.59
N SER A 119 9.64 0.83 17.93
CA SER A 119 10.92 0.85 17.24
C SER A 119 11.64 -0.48 17.51
N ALA A 120 11.24 -1.53 16.78
CA ALA A 120 11.97 -2.77 16.71
C ALA A 120 12.88 -2.74 15.47
N MET A 121 14.08 -2.21 15.63
CA MET A 121 15.23 -2.56 14.80
C MET A 121 16.42 -2.71 15.74
N GLY A 122 16.76 -3.96 16.03
CA GLY A 122 17.95 -4.31 16.80
C GLY A 122 19.19 -4.41 15.90
N ALA A 123 20.33 -4.08 16.49
CA ALA A 123 21.60 -4.82 16.47
C ALA A 123 22.52 -4.20 17.51
#